data_AF-A0A453SLM0-F1
#
_entry.id   AF-A0A453SLM0-F1
#
_cell.length_a   1.000
_cell.length_b   1.000
_cell.length_c   1.000
_cell.angle_alpha   90.00
_cell.angle_beta   90.00
_cell.angle_gamma   90.00
#
_symmetry.space_group_name_H-M   'P 1'
#
loop_
_entity.id
_entity.type
_entity.pdbx_description
1 polymer ?
#
loop_
_entity_poly.entity_id
_entity_poly.type
_entity_poly.pdbx_seq_one_letter_code
_entity_poly.pdbx_strand_id
1 'polypeptide(L)'
;SDDDRDKMLLQLEQECLDVYRRKVDQASSSRARLLQQLANSKSELTRLLSSLGELSISGVIVPDKTTGTIKEQLAATSPFLEQLCRKKEKRVKEFADVQLQIQTIRGEIAGTLQVGDHLEMPHVNEDDLSMKKLNEFLFELQALQKEKVGTDSIVCFAQELALFC
;
A
#
# COMPACT_ATOMS: atom_id res chain seq x y z
N SER A 1 50.19 -20.28 46.74
CA SER A 1 51.47 -20.13 46.01
C SER A 1 51.35 -18.97 45.02
N ASP A 2 52.45 -18.46 44.47
CA ASP A 2 52.38 -17.50 43.36
C ASP A 2 51.60 -18.09 42.17
N ASP A 3 51.75 -19.39 41.91
CA ASP A 3 50.97 -20.12 40.90
C ASP A 3 49.44 -20.01 41.09
N ASP A 4 48.93 -19.95 42.32
CA ASP A 4 47.49 -19.86 42.58
C ASP A 4 46.97 -18.45 42.30
N ARG A 5 47.80 -17.43 42.55
CA ARG A 5 47.50 -16.04 42.19
C ARG A 5 47.49 -15.85 40.68
N ASP A 6 48.44 -16.44 39.98
CA ASP A 6 48.53 -16.36 38.51
C ASP A 6 47.34 -17.07 37.84
N LYS A 7 46.94 -18.25 38.34
CA LYS A 7 45.72 -18.94 37.88
C LYS A 7 44.46 -18.09 38.10
N MET A 8 44.33 -17.46 39.26
CA MET A 8 43.20 -16.58 39.56
C MET A 8 43.18 -15.37 38.63
N LEU A 9 44.34 -14.78 38.35
CA LEU A 9 44.44 -13.65 37.43
C LEU A 9 44.02 -14.04 36.00
N LEU A 10 44.53 -15.16 35.49
CA LEU A 10 44.14 -15.68 34.17
C LEU A 10 42.63 -15.96 34.07
N GLN A 11 42.03 -16.49 35.14
CA GLN A 11 40.58 -16.71 35.17
C GLN A 11 39.81 -15.39 35.08
N LEU A 12 40.21 -14.36 35.83
CA LEU A 12 39.58 -13.04 35.77
C LEU A 12 39.72 -12.39 34.39
N GLU A 13 40.89 -12.52 33.76
CA GLU A 13 41.11 -12.05 32.39
C GLU A 13 40.18 -12.74 31.39
N GLN A 14 40.03 -14.06 31.50
CA GLN A 14 39.13 -14.83 30.65
C GLN A 14 37.66 -14.41 30.86
N GLU A 15 37.22 -14.24 32.10
CA GLU A 15 35.87 -13.78 32.41
C GLU A 15 35.60 -12.38 31.85
N CYS A 16 36.58 -11.47 31.93
CA CYS A 16 36.50 -10.13 31.36
C CYS A 16 36.37 -10.17 29.82
N LEU A 17 37.20 -11.00 29.16
CA LEU A 17 37.14 -11.20 27.71
C LEU A 17 35.79 -11.78 27.28
N ASP A 18 35.25 -12.74 28.01
CA ASP A 18 33.96 -13.35 27.72
C ASP A 18 32.81 -12.34 27.83
N VAL A 19 32.84 -11.47 28.86
CA VAL A 19 31.87 -10.37 28.99
C VAL A 19 31.98 -9.40 27.81
N TYR A 20 33.20 -9.04 27.40
CA TYR A 20 33.40 -8.15 26.25
C TYR A 20 32.89 -8.77 24.95
N ARG A 21 33.24 -10.03 24.66
CA ARG A 21 32.75 -10.77 23.49
C ARG A 21 31.22 -10.79 23.44
N ARG A 22 30.56 -11.19 24.53
CA ARG A 22 29.09 -11.21 24.61
C ARG A 22 28.48 -9.84 24.31
N LYS A 23 29.06 -8.74 24.84
CA LYS A 23 28.58 -7.38 24.59
C LYS A 23 28.75 -6.97 23.12
N VAL A 24 29.88 -7.30 22.50
CA VAL A 24 30.13 -7.03 21.08
C VAL A 24 29.17 -7.83 20.19
N ASP A 25 28.94 -9.10 20.51
CA ASP A 25 28.04 -9.97 19.75
C ASP A 25 26.58 -9.48 19.84
N GLN A 26 26.16 -9.05 21.04
CA GLN A 26 24.84 -8.45 21.25
C GLN A 26 24.69 -7.13 20.47
N ALA A 27 25.69 -6.27 20.49
CA ALA A 27 25.68 -5.02 19.73
C ALA A 27 25.62 -5.28 18.22
N SER A 28 26.40 -6.24 17.74
CA SER A 28 26.46 -6.65 16.34
C SER A 28 25.12 -7.21 15.85
N SER A 29 24.52 -8.11 16.65
CA SER A 29 23.20 -8.70 16.37
C SER A 29 22.09 -7.65 16.36
N SER A 30 22.11 -6.72 17.34
CA SER A 30 21.16 -5.60 17.41
C SER A 30 21.28 -4.67 16.19
N ARG A 31 22.51 -4.36 15.77
CA ARG A 31 22.78 -3.57 14.56
C ARG A 31 22.26 -4.25 13.30
N ALA A 32 22.54 -5.55 13.12
CA ALA A 32 22.06 -6.33 11.97
C ALA A 32 20.53 -6.30 11.89
N ARG A 33 19.84 -6.50 13.02
CA ARG A 33 18.37 -6.41 13.09
C ARG A 33 17.84 -5.04 12.68
N LEU A 34 18.44 -3.96 13.17
CA LEU A 34 18.04 -2.60 12.82
C LEU A 34 18.24 -2.30 11.32
N LEU A 35 19.35 -2.77 10.74
CA LEU A 35 19.61 -2.64 9.30
C LEU A 35 18.57 -3.39 8.47
N GLN A 36 18.21 -4.61 8.87
CA GLN A 36 17.16 -5.39 8.20
C GLN A 36 15.81 -4.69 8.28
N GLN A 37 15.43 -4.16 9.45
CA GLN A 37 14.20 -3.39 9.60
C GLN A 37 14.18 -2.17 8.68
N LEU A 38 15.29 -1.44 8.59
CA LEU A 38 15.39 -0.27 7.72
C LEU A 38 15.27 -0.66 6.24
N ALA A 39 15.91 -1.75 5.82
CA ALA A 39 15.81 -2.27 4.46
C ALA A 39 14.36 -2.67 4.12
N ASN A 40 13.68 -3.37 5.03
CA ASN A 40 12.28 -3.76 4.86
C ASN A 40 11.37 -2.53 4.73
N SER A 41 11.52 -1.53 5.61
CA SER A 41 10.75 -0.29 5.53
C SER A 41 10.97 0.46 4.22
N LYS A 42 12.20 0.50 3.71
CA LYS A 42 12.52 1.11 2.41
C LYS A 42 11.88 0.35 1.24
N SER A 43 11.96 -0.98 1.25
CA SER A 43 11.31 -1.82 0.23
C SER A 43 9.80 -1.62 0.22
N GLU A 44 9.19 -1.51 1.40
CA GLU A 44 7.76 -1.30 1.55
C GLU A 44 7.32 0.08 1.02
N LEU A 45 8.12 1.13 1.31
CA LEU A 45 7.90 2.45 0.70
C LEU A 45 7.91 2.38 -0.82
N THR A 46 8.93 1.75 -1.41
CA THR A 46 9.02 1.60 -2.87
C THR A 46 7.79 0.88 -3.42
N ARG A 47 7.38 -0.23 -2.78
CA ARG A 47 6.20 -1.00 -3.19
C ARG A 47 4.92 -0.17 -3.16
N LEU A 48 4.68 0.58 -2.09
CA LEU A 48 3.52 1.45 -1.95
C LEU A 48 3.52 2.58 -2.99
N LEU A 49 4.68 3.22 -3.21
CA LEU A 49 4.82 4.27 -4.21
C LEU A 49 4.59 3.74 -5.63
N SER A 50 5.10 2.55 -5.96
CA SER A 50 4.83 1.88 -7.23
C SER A 50 3.35 1.62 -7.43
N SER A 51 2.70 0.98 -6.44
CA SER A 51 1.26 0.69 -6.47
C SER A 51 0.42 1.97 -6.64
N LEU A 52 0.77 3.06 -5.95
CA LEU A 52 0.05 4.34 -6.07
C LEU A 52 0.39 5.13 -7.35
N GLY A 53 1.39 4.68 -8.14
CA GLY A 53 1.87 5.40 -9.32
C GLY A 53 2.62 6.69 -9.00
N GLU A 54 3.20 6.82 -7.80
CA GLU A 54 3.86 8.03 -7.29
C GLU A 54 5.39 7.94 -7.40
N LEU A 55 5.88 7.34 -8.47
CA LEU A 55 7.30 7.02 -8.69
C LEU A 55 8.19 8.22 -9.04
N SER A 56 7.63 9.40 -9.28
CA SER A 56 8.42 10.60 -9.59
C SER A 56 7.66 11.83 -9.16
N ILE A 57 8.12 12.45 -8.08
CA ILE A 57 8.53 13.86 -8.02
C ILE A 57 9.48 13.93 -6.82
N SER A 58 10.52 14.73 -6.94
CA SER A 58 11.47 15.23 -5.92
C SER A 58 10.87 15.71 -4.57
N GLY A 59 9.60 15.41 -4.25
CA GLY A 59 8.86 15.79 -3.05
C GLY A 59 8.52 14.64 -2.08
N VAL A 60 8.55 13.37 -2.51
CA VAL A 60 8.69 12.26 -1.55
C VAL A 60 10.17 12.12 -1.31
N ILE A 61 10.67 12.93 -0.38
CA ILE A 61 11.93 12.66 0.28
C ILE A 61 11.76 11.28 0.93
N VAL A 62 12.03 10.20 0.20
CA VAL A 62 12.78 9.11 0.82
C VAL A 62 13.91 9.86 1.52
N PRO A 63 14.08 9.75 2.85
CA PRO A 63 15.15 10.43 3.54
C PRO A 63 16.48 9.94 2.98
N ASP A 64 16.90 10.57 1.88
CA ASP A 64 18.21 10.47 1.25
C ASP A 64 19.25 11.13 2.16
N LYS A 65 18.77 11.89 3.13
CA LYS A 65 19.53 12.24 4.33
C LYS A 65 19.60 11.02 5.24
N THR A 66 20.52 10.12 4.93
CA THR A 66 21.05 9.06 5.82
C THR A 66 21.80 9.67 7.02
N THR A 67 21.31 10.77 7.58
CA THR A 67 21.93 11.46 8.70
C THR A 67 21.28 10.99 9.98
N GLY A 68 22.10 10.57 10.94
CA GLY A 68 21.63 10.01 12.20
C GLY A 68 21.70 8.49 12.25
N THR A 69 21.42 7.97 13.44
CA THR A 69 21.41 6.56 13.78
C THR A 69 20.33 5.80 13.00
N ILE A 70 20.50 4.48 12.87
CA ILE A 70 19.51 3.63 12.18
C ILE A 70 18.11 3.74 12.84
N LYS A 71 18.06 3.95 14.16
CA LYS A 71 16.80 4.17 14.90
C LYS A 71 16.12 5.47 14.50
N GLU A 72 16.88 6.56 14.36
CA GLU A 72 16.33 7.85 13.90
C GLU A 72 15.83 7.75 12.46
N GLN A 73 16.55 7.05 11.58
CA GLN A 73 16.10 6.80 10.20
C GLN A 73 14.81 5.99 10.14
N LEU A 74 14.68 4.95 10.99
CA LEU A 74 13.44 4.18 11.13
C LEU A 74 12.28 5.06 11.63
N ALA A 75 12.52 5.87 12.67
CA ALA A 75 11.52 6.78 13.22
C ALA A 75 11.06 7.82 12.18
N ALA A 76 12.00 8.36 11.39
CA ALA A 76 11.69 9.28 10.30
C ALA A 76 10.89 8.62 9.18
N THR A 77 11.09 7.32 8.91
CA THR A 77 10.39 6.56 7.86
C THR A 77 8.95 6.22 8.24
N SER A 78 8.67 5.98 9.53
CA SER A 78 7.34 5.57 10.04
C SER A 78 6.17 6.45 9.56
N PRO A 79 6.19 7.80 9.71
CA PRO A 79 5.05 8.62 9.30
C PRO A 79 4.77 8.57 7.79
N PHE A 80 5.79 8.40 6.95
CA PHE A 80 5.60 8.27 5.49
C PHE A 80 4.92 6.95 5.13
N LEU A 81 5.31 5.86 5.77
CA LEU A 81 4.64 4.56 5.60
C LEU A 81 3.17 4.66 6.01
N GLU A 82 2.88 5.23 7.18
CA GLU A 82 1.50 5.42 7.64
C GLU A 82 0.67 6.25 6.65
N GLN A 83 1.24 7.34 6.14
CA GLN A 83 0.57 8.20 5.17
C GLN A 83 0.26 7.44 3.88
N LEU A 84 1.22 6.69 3.34
CA LEU A 84 1.03 5.91 2.11
C LEU A 84 0.05 4.76 2.31
N CYS A 85 0.06 4.07 3.45
CA CYS A 85 -0.93 3.04 3.78
C CYS A 85 -2.34 3.63 3.83
N ARG A 86 -2.56 4.75 4.53
CA ARG A 86 -3.87 5.42 4.55
C ARG A 86 -4.31 5.88 3.16
N LYS A 87 -3.37 6.34 2.33
CA LYS A 87 -3.66 6.74 0.95
C LYS A 87 -4.06 5.54 0.09
N LYS A 88 -3.35 4.42 0.23
CA LYS A 88 -3.68 3.14 -0.42
C LYS A 88 -5.08 2.68 -0.04
N GLU A 89 -5.42 2.65 1.24
CA GLU A 89 -6.75 2.26 1.71
C GLU A 89 -7.87 3.13 1.10
N LYS A 90 -7.67 4.45 1.05
CA LYS A 90 -8.62 5.37 0.40
C LYS A 90 -8.77 5.05 -1.08
N ARG A 91 -7.64 4.86 -1.78
CA ARG A 91 -7.64 4.57 -3.21
C ARG A 91 -8.31 3.23 -3.53
N VAL A 92 -8.09 2.20 -2.72
CA VAL A 92 -8.78 0.91 -2.87
C VAL A 92 -10.30 1.09 -2.79
N LYS A 93 -10.79 1.88 -1.83
CA LYS A 93 -12.23 2.20 -1.73
C LYS A 93 -12.74 2.94 -2.97
N GLU A 94 -12.03 3.97 -3.42
CA GLU A 94 -12.38 4.72 -4.65
C GLU A 94 -12.49 3.80 -5.87
N PHE A 95 -11.52 2.90 -6.06
CA PHE A 95 -11.57 1.92 -7.15
C PHE A 95 -12.76 0.97 -7.01
N ALA A 96 -13.00 0.42 -5.81
CA ALA A 96 -14.10 -0.50 -5.57
C ALA A 96 -15.45 0.16 -5.89
N ASP A 97 -15.64 1.40 -5.44
CA ASP A 97 -16.88 2.16 -5.65
C ASP A 97 -17.13 2.47 -7.14
N VAL A 98 -16.08 2.86 -7.88
CA VAL A 98 -16.19 3.15 -9.33
C VAL A 98 -16.45 1.86 -10.11
N GLN A 99 -15.73 0.78 -9.81
CA GLN A 99 -15.92 -0.51 -10.46
C GLN A 99 -17.32 -1.07 -10.19
N LEU A 100 -17.84 -0.91 -8.97
CA LEU A 100 -19.18 -1.35 -8.62
C LEU A 100 -20.22 -0.57 -9.45
N GLN A 101 -20.09 0.76 -9.54
CA GLN A 101 -20.98 1.58 -10.37
C GLN A 101 -20.95 1.18 -11.85
N ILE A 102 -19.77 0.90 -12.40
CA ILE A 102 -19.62 0.41 -13.77
C ILE A 102 -20.36 -0.92 -13.94
N GLN A 103 -20.20 -1.86 -13.01
CA GLN A 103 -20.85 -3.16 -13.05
C GLN A 103 -22.38 -3.04 -12.97
N THR A 104 -22.87 -2.18 -12.08
CA THR A 104 -24.31 -1.87 -11.95
C THR A 104 -24.87 -1.35 -13.27
N ILE A 105 -24.28 -0.29 -13.83
CA ILE A 105 -24.80 0.33 -15.06
C ILE A 105 -24.76 -0.65 -16.23
N ARG A 106 -23.69 -1.45 -16.35
CA ARG A 106 -23.61 -2.49 -17.38
C ARG A 106 -24.75 -3.51 -17.27
N GLY A 107 -25.04 -3.97 -16.06
CA GLY A 107 -26.13 -4.93 -15.87
C GLY A 107 -27.51 -4.33 -16.06
N GLU A 108 -27.71 -3.05 -15.73
CA GLU A 108 -28.95 -2.31 -16.04
C GLU A 108 -29.14 -2.16 -17.56
N ILE A 109 -28.10 -1.73 -18.30
CA ILE A 109 -28.14 -1.60 -19.77
C ILE A 109 -28.41 -2.95 -20.43
N ALA A 110 -27.78 -4.03 -19.94
CA ALA A 110 -27.99 -5.38 -20.46
C ALA A 110 -29.36 -5.98 -20.06
N GLY A 111 -30.11 -5.32 -19.17
CA GLY A 111 -31.35 -5.85 -18.60
C GLY A 111 -31.15 -7.08 -17.71
N THR A 112 -29.91 -7.36 -17.29
CA THR A 112 -29.57 -8.50 -16.43
C THR A 112 -29.72 -8.20 -14.94
N LEU A 113 -29.80 -6.93 -14.57
CA LEU A 113 -29.98 -6.47 -13.20
C LEU A 113 -31.23 -5.60 -13.09
N GLN A 114 -32.06 -5.89 -12.09
CA GLN A 114 -33.22 -5.08 -11.73
C GLN A 114 -32.85 -4.09 -10.62
N VAL A 115 -33.66 -3.03 -10.46
CA VAL A 115 -33.49 -2.05 -9.38
C VAL A 115 -33.56 -2.76 -8.03
N GLY A 116 -32.44 -2.78 -7.30
CA GLY A 116 -32.35 -3.38 -5.96
C GLY A 116 -31.58 -4.70 -5.89
N ASP A 117 -31.07 -5.22 -7.00
CA ASP A 117 -30.19 -6.38 -6.98
C ASP A 117 -28.87 -6.09 -6.26
N HIS A 118 -28.47 -6.99 -5.36
CA HIS A 118 -27.20 -6.89 -4.64
C HIS A 118 -26.07 -7.46 -5.50
N LEU A 119 -25.16 -6.58 -5.90
CA LEU A 119 -23.90 -6.96 -6.54
C LEU A 119 -22.82 -7.25 -5.51
N GLU A 120 -22.01 -8.27 -5.80
CA GLU A 120 -20.78 -8.51 -5.07
C GLU A 120 -19.78 -7.38 -5.29
N MET A 121 -19.01 -7.05 -4.24
CA MET A 121 -17.96 -6.04 -4.33
C MET A 121 -16.88 -6.48 -5.32
N PRO A 122 -16.49 -5.62 -6.28
CA PRO A 122 -15.42 -5.95 -7.21
C PRO A 122 -14.08 -6.19 -6.51
N HIS A 123 -13.33 -7.18 -7.00
CA HIS A 123 -11.96 -7.38 -6.57
C HIS A 123 -11.05 -6.29 -7.17
N VAL A 124 -10.58 -5.37 -6.35
CA VAL A 124 -9.66 -4.30 -6.77
C VAL A 124 -8.27 -4.86 -6.99
N ASN A 125 -7.66 -4.55 -8.14
CA ASN A 125 -6.24 -4.82 -8.36
C ASN A 125 -5.38 -3.82 -7.57
N GLU A 126 -4.78 -4.27 -6.47
CA GLU A 126 -3.94 -3.41 -5.63
C GLU A 126 -2.53 -3.17 -6.18
N ASP A 127 -2.13 -3.84 -7.27
CA ASP A 127 -0.82 -3.66 -7.87
C ASP A 127 -0.70 -2.35 -8.67
N ASP A 128 -1.83 -1.81 -9.18
CA ASP A 128 -1.92 -0.52 -9.86
C ASP A 128 -3.14 0.27 -9.40
N LEU A 129 -2.90 1.11 -8.39
CA LEU A 129 -3.82 2.06 -7.81
C LEU A 129 -3.50 3.49 -8.27
N SER A 130 -2.82 3.65 -9.42
CA SER A 130 -2.43 4.95 -9.94
C SER A 130 -3.64 5.82 -10.31
N MET A 131 -3.46 7.14 -10.24
CA MET A 131 -4.49 8.08 -10.71
C MET A 131 -4.80 7.91 -12.19
N LYS A 132 -3.81 7.50 -12.99
CA LYS A 132 -4.01 7.19 -14.40
C LYS A 132 -5.04 6.07 -14.55
N LYS A 133 -4.83 4.95 -13.85
CA LYS A 133 -5.74 3.80 -13.88
C LYS A 133 -7.13 4.15 -13.33
N LEU A 134 -7.21 4.93 -12.26
CA LEU A 134 -8.50 5.38 -11.73
C LEU A 134 -9.26 6.24 -12.75
N ASN A 135 -8.58 7.16 -13.43
CA ASN A 135 -9.18 8.00 -14.45
C ASN A 135 -9.69 7.20 -15.65
N GLU A 136 -9.00 6.12 -16.05
CA GLU A 136 -9.50 5.21 -17.09
C GLU A 136 -10.88 4.64 -16.73
N PHE A 137 -11.05 4.16 -15.49
CA PHE A 137 -12.35 3.70 -15.01
C PHE A 137 -13.39 4.82 -14.91
N LEU A 138 -13.01 6.03 -14.48
CA LEU A 138 -13.93 7.16 -14.44
C LEU A 138 -14.41 7.57 -15.84
N PHE A 139 -13.53 7.53 -16.85
CA PHE A 139 -13.92 7.78 -18.25
C PHE A 139 -14.88 6.70 -18.77
N GLU A 140 -14.62 5.44 -18.46
CA GLU A 140 -15.52 4.33 -18.77
C GLU A 140 -16.90 4.51 -18.11
N LEU A 141 -16.92 4.84 -16.82
CA LEU A 141 -18.14 5.13 -16.09
C LEU A 141 -18.94 6.26 -16.74
N GLN A 142 -18.28 7.36 -17.12
CA GLN A 142 -18.93 8.49 -17.78
C GLN A 142 -19.51 8.10 -19.15
N ALA A 143 -18.82 7.26 -19.91
CA ALA A 143 -19.31 6.77 -21.20
C ALA A 143 -20.56 5.90 -21.03
N LEU A 144 -20.55 4.96 -20.06
CA LEU A 144 -21.68 4.09 -19.74
C LEU A 144 -22.90 4.88 -19.25
N GLN A 145 -22.69 5.91 -18.41
CA GLN A 145 -23.78 6.78 -17.97
C GLN A 145 -24.48 7.48 -19.14
N LYS A 146 -23.74 7.90 -20.18
CA LYS A 146 -24.33 8.50 -21.39
C LYS A 146 -25.11 7.48 -22.20
N GLU A 147 -24.59 6.26 -22.33
CA GLU A 147 -25.27 5.16 -23.02
C GLU A 147 -26.60 4.81 -22.36
N LYS A 148 -26.61 4.66 -21.03
CA LYS A 148 -27.83 4.38 -20.25
C LYS A 148 -28.93 5.42 -20.50
N VAL A 149 -28.59 6.71 -20.46
CA VAL A 149 -29.59 7.78 -20.73
C VAL A 149 -30.13 7.70 -22.16
N GLY A 150 -29.28 7.32 -23.12
CA GLY A 150 -29.67 7.06 -24.50
C GLY A 150 -30.64 5.88 -24.62
N THR A 151 -30.36 4.75 -23.97
CA THR A 151 -31.25 3.58 -23.98
C THR A 151 -32.59 3.88 -23.32
N ASP A 152 -32.58 4.55 -22.17
CA ASP A 152 -33.82 4.91 -21.44
C ASP A 152 -34.71 5.83 -22.28
N SER A 153 -34.10 6.76 -23.02
CA SER A 153 -34.82 7.64 -23.96
C SER A 153 -35.48 6.84 -25.09
N ILE A 154 -34.75 5.90 -25.70
CA ILE A 154 -35.28 5.05 -26.78
C ILE A 154 -36.43 4.19 -26.28
N VAL A 155 -36.31 3.59 -25.10
CA VAL A 155 -37.38 2.79 -24.47
C VAL A 155 -38.63 3.64 -24.24
N CYS A 156 -38.46 4.87 -23.73
CA CYS A 156 -39.56 5.82 -23.54
C CYS A 156 -40.30 6.13 -24.86
N PHE A 157 -39.56 6.46 -25.93
CA PHE A 157 -40.15 6.71 -27.25
C PHE A 157 -40.86 5.48 -27.83
N ALA A 158 -40.29 4.29 -27.67
CA ALA A 158 -40.92 3.05 -28.14
C ALA A 158 -42.25 2.79 -27.41
N GLN A 159 -42.31 3.06 -26.11
CA GLN A 159 -43.52 2.90 -25.31
C GLN A 159 -44.59 3.95 -25.65
N GLU A 160 -44.20 5.17 -25.96
CA GLU A 160 -45.10 6.21 -26.45
C GLU A 160 -45.67 5.86 -27.84
N LEU A 161 -44.84 5.42 -28.79
CA LEU A 161 -45.31 4.96 -30.11
C LEU A 161 -46.30 3.78 -30.00
N ALA A 162 -46.08 2.87 -29.05
CA ALA A 162 -46.98 1.75 -28.79
C ALA A 162 -48.36 2.16 -28.23
N LEU A 163 -48.48 3.36 -27.64
CA LEU A 163 -49.77 3.91 -27.20
C LEU A 163 -50.56 4.55 -28.36
N PHE A 164 -49.88 4.90 -29.46
CA PHE A 164 -50.47 5.53 -30.65
C PHE A 164 -50.79 4.55 -31.80
N CYS A 165 -50.40 3.27 -31.68
CA CYS A 165 -50.74 2.19 -32.62
C CYS A 165 -51.83 1.29 -32.05
#